data_AF-A0A1M6DQA7-F1
#
_entry.id   AF-A0A1M6DQA7-F1
#
_cell.length_a   1.000
_cell.length_b   1.000
_cell.length_c   1.000
_cell.angle_alpha   90.00
_cell.angle_beta   90.00
_cell.angle_gamma   90.00
#
_symmetry.space_group_name_H-M   'P 1'
#
loop_
_entity.id
_entity.type
_entity.pdbx_description
1 polymer ?
#
loop_
_entity_poly.entity_id
_entity_poly.type
_entity_poly.pdbx_seq_one_letter_code
_entity_poly.pdbx_strand_id
1 'polypeptide(L)'
;MTDISVNAIQDEIMKILREYGDVVYIATEKGLEVAEKGLIKELKSESPKASGEFAKNWKGKGKRYYLRRYVGNTTTVKGKKSDTIPLSNILEYSTESKHQGFIKRTVNNSADKIAAAVVAEIKKEV
;
A
#
# COMPACT_ATOMS: atom_id res chain seq x y z
N MET A 1 -38.09 3.02 -40.43
CA MET A 1 -37.10 3.69 -39.57
C MET A 1 -37.20 3.05 -38.22
N THR A 2 -36.20 2.30 -37.80
CA THR A 2 -36.11 1.77 -36.43
C THR A 2 -35.95 2.99 -35.52
N ASP A 3 -37.01 3.29 -34.78
CA ASP A 3 -37.00 4.34 -33.78
C ASP A 3 -36.10 3.84 -32.65
N ILE A 4 -34.82 4.21 -32.68
CA ILE A 4 -33.90 3.82 -31.63
C ILE A 4 -34.34 4.62 -30.40
N SER A 5 -35.00 3.92 -29.48
CA SER A 5 -35.44 4.50 -28.21
C SER A 5 -34.24 5.13 -27.51
N VAL A 6 -34.27 6.46 -27.37
CA VAL A 6 -33.24 7.24 -26.67
C VAL A 6 -33.04 6.69 -25.26
N ASN A 7 -34.11 6.20 -24.62
CA ASN A 7 -34.06 5.56 -23.30
C ASN A 7 -33.26 4.25 -23.34
N ALA A 8 -33.42 3.42 -24.38
CA ALA A 8 -32.67 2.18 -24.52
C ALA A 8 -31.16 2.43 -24.74
N ILE A 9 -30.80 3.47 -25.52
CA ILE A 9 -29.40 3.90 -25.65
C ILE A 9 -28.85 4.37 -24.30
N GLN A 10 -29.62 5.19 -23.57
CA GLN A 10 -29.23 5.69 -22.26
C GLN A 10 -28.96 4.56 -21.27
N ASP A 11 -29.81 3.53 -21.23
CA ASP A 11 -29.66 2.38 -20.34
C ASP A 11 -28.40 1.57 -20.66
N GLU A 12 -28.12 1.31 -21.93
CA GLU A 12 -26.89 0.61 -22.35
C GLU A 12 -25.62 1.41 -22.05
N ILE A 13 -25.64 2.73 -22.27
CA ILE A 13 -24.52 3.61 -21.88
C ILE A 13 -24.30 3.54 -20.36
N MET A 14 -25.36 3.62 -19.57
CA MET A 14 -25.28 3.53 -18.11
C MET A 14 -24.73 2.19 -17.64
N LYS A 15 -25.08 1.09 -18.31
CA LYS A 15 -24.53 -0.23 -18.05
C LYS A 15 -23.02 -0.29 -18.33
N ILE A 16 -22.59 0.18 -19.50
CA ILE A 16 -21.16 0.22 -19.87
C ILE A 16 -20.35 1.05 -18.87
N LEU A 17 -20.87 2.21 -18.45
CA LEU A 17 -20.18 3.06 -17.47
C LEU A 17 -20.03 2.39 -16.10
N ARG A 18 -21.04 1.62 -15.66
CA ARG A 18 -20.97 0.85 -14.41
C ARG A 18 -19.95 -0.28 -14.52
N GLU A 19 -20.00 -1.05 -15.59
CA GLU A 19 -19.04 -2.14 -15.85
C GLU A 19 -17.60 -1.60 -15.91
N TYR A 20 -17.37 -0.48 -16.58
CA TYR A 20 -16.07 0.18 -16.58
C TYR A 20 -15.64 0.65 -15.19
N GLY A 21 -16.57 1.22 -14.41
CA GLY A 21 -16.33 1.59 -13.02
C GLY A 21 -15.88 0.41 -12.16
N ASP A 22 -16.51 -0.74 -12.32
CA ASP A 22 -16.15 -1.97 -11.60
C ASP A 22 -14.75 -2.48 -12.02
N VAL A 23 -14.45 -2.47 -13.32
CA VAL A 23 -13.11 -2.84 -13.83
C VAL A 23 -12.02 -1.94 -13.23
N VAL A 24 -12.22 -0.62 -13.26
CA VAL A 24 -11.26 0.34 -12.69
C VAL A 24 -11.09 0.12 -11.19
N TYR A 25 -12.19 -0.13 -10.46
CA TYR A 25 -12.13 -0.41 -9.04
C TYR A 25 -11.33 -1.67 -8.73
N ILE A 26 -11.62 -2.78 -9.42
CA ILE A 26 -10.92 -4.07 -9.25
C ILE A 26 -9.44 -3.92 -9.58
N ALA A 27 -9.11 -3.26 -10.69
CA ALA A 27 -7.75 -2.99 -11.09
C ALA A 27 -6.99 -2.17 -10.03
N THR A 28 -7.63 -1.14 -9.50
CA THR A 28 -7.03 -0.30 -8.43
C THR A 28 -6.79 -1.11 -7.15
N GLU A 29 -7.76 -1.95 -6.75
CA GLU A 29 -7.63 -2.81 -5.57
C GLU A 29 -6.49 -3.83 -5.70
N LYS A 30 -6.30 -4.42 -6.89
CA LYS A 30 -5.17 -5.31 -7.21
C LYS A 30 -3.84 -4.57 -7.19
N GLY A 31 -3.79 -3.38 -7.81
CA GLY A 31 -2.62 -2.50 -7.76
C GLY A 31 -2.21 -2.16 -6.33
N LEU A 32 -3.17 -1.83 -5.47
CA LEU A 32 -2.93 -1.54 -4.05
C LEU A 32 -2.35 -2.75 -3.29
N GLU A 33 -2.80 -3.97 -3.57
CA GLU A 33 -2.22 -5.18 -2.98
C GLU A 33 -0.77 -5.40 -3.39
N VAL A 34 -0.44 -5.14 -4.67
CA VAL A 34 0.94 -5.18 -5.16
C VAL A 34 1.78 -4.11 -4.48
N ALA A 35 1.26 -2.89 -4.34
CA ALA A 35 1.94 -1.81 -3.64
C ALA A 35 2.25 -2.15 -2.18
N GLU A 36 1.26 -2.70 -1.46
CA GLU A 36 1.41 -3.13 -0.07
C GLU A 36 2.49 -4.20 0.08
N LYS A 37 2.42 -5.26 -0.74
CA LYS A 37 3.41 -6.36 -0.73
C LYS A 37 4.80 -5.86 -1.10
N GLY A 38 4.90 -4.98 -2.10
CA GLY A 38 6.14 -4.34 -2.52
C GLY A 38 6.77 -3.54 -1.39
N LEU A 39 6.02 -2.64 -0.77
CA LEU A 39 6.51 -1.82 0.35
C LEU A 39 6.94 -2.69 1.55
N ILE A 40 6.17 -3.72 1.90
CA ILE A 40 6.56 -4.66 2.97
C ILE A 40 7.90 -5.31 2.64
N LYS A 41 8.11 -5.77 1.40
CA LYS A 41 9.36 -6.39 0.99
C LYS A 41 10.56 -5.45 1.17
N GLU A 42 10.42 -4.21 0.73
CA GLU A 42 11.48 -3.20 0.83
C GLU A 42 11.76 -2.84 2.30
N LEU A 43 10.71 -2.59 3.11
CA LEU A 43 10.85 -2.35 4.56
C LEU A 43 11.54 -3.51 5.28
N LYS A 44 11.28 -4.75 4.87
CA LYS A 44 11.97 -5.94 5.41
C LYS A 44 13.44 -5.98 5.03
N SER A 45 13.75 -5.68 3.78
CA SER A 45 15.12 -5.66 3.24
C SER A 45 15.99 -4.62 3.95
N GLU A 46 15.46 -3.40 4.07
CA GLU A 46 16.20 -2.25 4.59
C GLU A 46 16.25 -2.21 6.12
N SER A 47 15.42 -3.00 6.80
CA SER A 47 15.35 -3.05 8.26
C SER A 47 16.72 -3.34 8.89
N PRO A 48 17.08 -2.64 9.99
CA PRO A 48 18.33 -2.92 10.70
C PRO A 48 18.48 -4.39 11.11
N LYS A 49 19.64 -4.98 10.79
CA LYS A 49 19.95 -6.40 11.00
C LYS A 49 20.45 -6.71 12.41
N ALA A 50 19.67 -6.36 13.42
CA ALA A 50 19.93 -6.78 14.81
C ALA A 50 19.41 -8.21 15.03
N SER A 51 18.38 -8.41 15.85
CA SER A 51 17.74 -9.72 16.04
C SER A 51 16.95 -10.23 14.81
N GLY A 52 16.75 -9.38 13.81
CA GLY A 52 15.90 -9.65 12.64
C GLY A 52 14.40 -9.60 12.93
N GLU A 53 13.99 -9.42 14.19
CA GLU A 53 12.59 -9.37 14.59
C GLU A 53 11.87 -8.15 13.99
N PHE A 54 12.52 -6.99 14.00
CA PHE A 54 11.99 -5.77 13.37
C PHE A 54 11.66 -6.00 11.90
N ALA A 55 12.54 -6.63 11.14
CA ALA A 55 12.27 -6.99 9.75
C ALA A 55 11.05 -7.93 9.65
N LYS A 56 11.01 -9.01 10.43
CA LYS A 56 9.92 -10.00 10.35
C LYS A 56 8.52 -9.41 10.64
N ASN A 57 8.45 -8.40 11.50
CA ASN A 57 7.19 -7.84 12.01
C ASN A 57 6.53 -6.78 11.11
N TRP A 58 7.09 -6.47 9.94
CA TRP A 58 6.38 -5.68 8.93
C TRP A 58 5.24 -6.49 8.29
N LYS A 59 4.02 -5.97 8.42
CA LYS A 59 2.80 -6.61 7.91
C LYS A 59 1.79 -5.58 7.40
N GLY A 60 0.98 -5.99 6.44
CA GLY A 60 -0.21 -5.27 6.03
C GLY A 60 -1.27 -5.32 7.14
N LYS A 61 -2.09 -4.27 7.23
CA LYS A 61 -3.21 -4.18 8.19
C LYS A 61 -4.56 -4.54 7.54
N GLY A 62 -4.52 -5.03 6.30
CA GLY A 62 -5.70 -5.47 5.54
C GLY A 62 -6.51 -4.32 4.95
N LYS A 63 -7.63 -4.68 4.31
CA LYS A 63 -8.52 -3.77 3.57
C LYS A 63 -9.53 -3.06 4.48
N ARG A 64 -9.05 -2.36 5.51
CA ARG A 64 -9.94 -1.66 6.45
C ARG A 64 -10.60 -0.41 5.86
N TYR A 65 -10.00 0.17 4.82
CA TYR A 65 -10.46 1.43 4.23
C TYR A 65 -10.42 1.34 2.71
N TYR A 66 -11.45 1.92 2.07
CA TYR A 66 -11.61 1.97 0.63
C TYR A 66 -10.37 2.60 -0.04
N LEU A 67 -9.85 1.92 -1.07
CA LEU A 67 -8.69 2.34 -1.87
C LEU A 67 -7.45 2.72 -1.05
N ARG A 68 -7.25 2.07 0.10
CA ARG A 68 -6.09 2.29 0.96
C ARG A 68 -5.55 0.96 1.47
N ARG A 69 -4.24 0.93 1.66
CA ARG A 69 -3.52 -0.15 2.34
C ARG A 69 -2.59 0.45 3.37
N TYR A 70 -2.53 -0.19 4.53
CA TYR A 70 -1.72 0.27 5.65
C TYR A 70 -0.69 -0.79 5.97
N VAL A 71 0.57 -0.38 6.01
CA VAL A 71 1.68 -1.22 6.43
C VAL A 71 2.15 -0.75 7.80
N GLY A 72 2.39 -1.69 8.72
CA GLY A 72 2.88 -1.36 10.05
C GLY A 72 3.83 -2.41 10.61
N ASN A 73 4.52 -2.03 11.68
CA ASN A 73 5.44 -2.88 12.43
C ASN A 73 4.94 -3.02 13.88
N THR A 74 5.09 -4.20 14.47
CA THR A 74 4.65 -4.49 15.85
C THR A 74 5.80 -4.59 16.85
N THR A 75 7.06 -4.46 16.43
CA THR A 75 8.21 -4.50 17.33
C THR A 75 8.26 -3.24 18.20
N THR A 76 8.47 -3.46 19.48
CA THR A 76 8.53 -2.41 20.50
C THR A 76 9.80 -2.54 21.33
N VAL A 77 10.17 -1.47 22.02
CA VAL A 77 11.28 -1.43 22.98
C VAL A 77 10.83 -0.78 24.28
N LYS A 78 11.53 -1.09 25.37
CA LYS A 78 11.24 -0.56 26.70
C LYS A 78 11.75 0.88 26.83
N GLY A 79 10.86 1.79 27.21
CA GLY A 79 11.17 3.17 27.58
C GLY A 79 11.60 3.32 29.04
N LYS A 80 11.94 4.56 29.43
CA LYS A 80 12.47 4.87 30.78
C LYS A 80 11.47 4.64 31.91
N LYS A 81 10.16 4.79 31.68
CA LYS A 81 9.10 4.69 32.71
C LYS A 81 8.14 3.52 32.46
N SER A 82 8.68 2.36 32.09
CA SER A 82 7.88 1.17 31.71
C SER A 82 7.00 1.33 30.46
N ASP A 83 7.16 2.44 29.74
CA ASP A 83 6.49 2.66 28.45
C ASP A 83 6.96 1.65 27.40
N THR A 84 6.05 1.22 26.55
CA THR A 84 6.36 0.40 25.38
C THR A 84 6.36 1.31 24.15
N ILE A 85 7.54 1.53 23.57
CA ILE A 85 7.72 2.47 22.45
C ILE A 85 7.84 1.67 21.15
N PRO A 86 7.05 1.98 20.11
CA PRO A 86 7.24 1.36 18.80
C PRO A 86 8.64 1.64 18.26
N LEU A 87 9.38 0.57 17.90
CA LEU A 87 10.74 0.73 17.38
C LEU A 87 10.73 1.53 16.07
N SER A 88 9.68 1.37 15.26
CA SER A 88 9.48 2.16 14.04
C SER A 88 9.50 3.68 14.30
N ASN A 89 8.93 4.14 15.42
CA ASN A 89 8.91 5.57 15.74
C ASN A 89 10.30 6.08 16.13
N ILE A 90 11.08 5.26 16.83
CA ILE A 90 12.46 5.61 17.18
C ILE A 90 13.32 5.69 15.91
N LEU A 91 13.20 4.70 15.02
CA LEU A 91 13.94 4.69 13.76
C LEU A 91 13.48 5.78 12.79
N GLU A 92 12.23 6.23 12.87
CA GLU A 92 11.74 7.31 12.01
C GLU A 92 12.09 8.69 12.56
N TYR A 93 11.89 8.94 13.87
CA TYR A 93 11.86 10.31 14.39
C TYR A 93 12.99 10.66 15.36
N SER A 94 13.63 9.69 16.02
CA SER A 94 14.68 9.99 17.01
C SER A 94 15.92 10.60 16.36
N THR A 95 16.37 11.76 16.85
CA THR A 95 17.63 12.40 16.42
C THR A 95 18.86 11.57 16.75
N GLU A 96 18.78 10.75 17.80
CA GLU A 96 19.88 9.89 18.27
C GLU A 96 19.98 8.57 17.49
N SER A 97 19.02 8.29 16.61
CA SER A 97 19.02 7.07 15.80
C SER A 97 19.84 7.27 14.53
N LYS A 98 20.87 6.45 14.33
CA LYS A 98 21.59 6.37 13.03
C LYS A 98 20.70 6.00 11.84
N HIS A 99 19.48 5.55 12.11
CA HIS A 99 18.49 5.19 11.11
C HIS A 99 17.38 6.22 10.95
N GLN A 100 17.41 7.37 11.65
CA GLN A 100 16.38 8.43 11.61
C GLN A 100 15.85 8.65 10.20
N GLY A 101 14.53 8.72 9.99
CA GLY A 101 13.90 8.80 8.66
C GLY A 101 13.88 7.47 7.88
N PHE A 102 13.97 6.34 8.58
CA PHE A 102 14.04 5.00 8.00
C PHE A 102 12.90 4.71 7.00
N ILE A 103 11.65 4.90 7.41
CA ILE A 103 10.46 4.59 6.62
C ILE A 103 10.39 5.54 5.44
N LYS A 104 10.54 6.85 5.67
CA LYS A 104 10.50 7.85 4.60
C LYS A 104 11.54 7.56 3.52
N ARG A 105 12.79 7.27 3.88
CA ARG A 105 13.83 6.92 2.91
C ARG A 105 13.50 5.63 2.16
N THR A 106 13.02 4.60 2.87
CA THR A 106 12.67 3.32 2.22
C THR A 106 11.55 3.50 1.20
N VAL A 107 10.51 4.27 1.55
CA VAL A 107 9.41 4.59 0.63
C VAL A 107 9.92 5.36 -0.58
N ASN A 108 10.69 6.42 -0.36
CA ASN A 108 11.19 7.25 -1.46
C ASN A 108 12.09 6.46 -2.41
N ASN A 109 13.01 5.65 -1.88
CA ASN A 109 13.94 4.87 -2.69
C ASN A 109 13.28 3.72 -3.46
N SER A 110 12.09 3.29 -3.04
CA SER A 110 11.36 2.18 -3.66
C SER A 110 10.16 2.62 -4.50
N ALA A 111 9.81 3.91 -4.49
CA ALA A 111 8.59 4.44 -5.09
C ALA A 111 8.46 4.06 -6.56
N ASP A 112 9.48 4.31 -7.38
CA ASP A 112 9.43 4.05 -8.83
C ASP A 112 9.25 2.56 -9.14
N LYS A 113 9.98 1.70 -8.43
CA LYS A 113 9.90 0.25 -8.57
C LYS A 113 8.51 -0.27 -8.21
N ILE A 114 7.95 0.22 -7.12
CA ILE A 114 6.60 -0.16 -6.69
C ILE A 114 5.57 0.37 -7.68
N ALA A 115 5.67 1.62 -8.11
CA ALA A 115 4.78 2.23 -9.10
C ALA A 115 4.78 1.45 -10.43
N ALA A 116 5.95 1.05 -10.92
CA ALA A 116 6.06 0.23 -12.12
C ALA A 116 5.34 -1.13 -11.95
N ALA A 117 5.48 -1.78 -10.80
CA ALA A 117 4.79 -3.03 -10.50
C ALA A 117 3.26 -2.85 -10.41
N VAL A 118 2.80 -1.74 -9.82
CA VAL A 118 1.37 -1.39 -9.76
C VAL A 118 0.79 -1.17 -11.15
N VAL A 119 1.48 -0.40 -12.01
CA VAL A 119 1.05 -0.14 -13.39
C VAL A 119 0.99 -1.44 -14.18
N ALA A 120 2.00 -2.31 -14.04
CA ALA A 120 2.02 -3.61 -14.69
C ALA A 120 0.86 -4.53 -14.23
N GLU A 121 0.44 -4.43 -12.97
CA GLU A 121 -0.71 -5.19 -12.46
C GLU A 121 -2.02 -4.63 -13.00
N ILE A 122 -2.21 -3.31 -12.97
CA ILE A 122 -3.44 -2.66 -13.45
C ILE A 122 -3.69 -2.98 -14.93
N LYS A 123 -2.64 -2.94 -15.76
CA LYS A 123 -2.71 -3.27 -17.20
C LYS A 123 -3.14 -4.70 -17.54
N LYS A 124 -3.31 -5.58 -16.56
CA LYS A 124 -3.88 -6.93 -16.78
C LYS A 124 -5.41 -6.92 -16.78
N GLU A 125 -6.00 -5.89 -16.19
CA GLU A 125 -7.45 -5.76 -15.99
C GLU A 125 -8.09 -4.77 -16.95
N VAL A 126 -7.30 -3.85 -17.53
CA VAL A 126 -7.71 -2.83 -18.51
C VAL A 126 -7.01 -3.00 -19.84
#